data_AF-A0A2J8W6U3-F1
#
_entry.id   AF-A0A2J8W6U3-F1
#
_cell.length_a   1.000
_cell.length_b   1.000
_cell.length_c   1.000
_cell.angle_alpha   90.00
_cell.angle_beta   90.00
_cell.angle_gamma   90.00
#
_symmetry.space_group_name_H-M   'P 1'
#
loop_
_entity.id
_entity.type
_entity.pdbx_description
1 polymer ?
#
loop_
_entity_poly.entity_id
_entity_poly.type
_entity_poly.pdbx_seq_one_letter_code
_entity_poly.pdbx_strand_id
1 'polypeptide(L)'
;MLGLNDETAPTSAYSSPARSLGDTGITPLSPSHIVNDTDSNVSEQQSFLVVVAVDFGTTSSGYAYSFTKEPECIHVMRRWEGGDPGVSNQKTPTTILLTPERKFHSFGYAARDFYHDLDPNEAKQWLYLEKFKMKL
;
A
#
# COMPACT_ATOMS: atom_id res chain seq x y z
N MET A 1 35.34 40.45 6.96
CA MET A 1 33.93 40.54 6.54
C MET A 1 33.83 40.06 5.11
N LEU A 2 33.62 38.75 4.93
CA LEU A 2 33.15 38.00 3.76
C LEU A 2 32.80 36.63 4.39
N GLY A 3 31.58 36.13 4.52
CA GLY A 3 30.41 36.14 3.66
C GLY A 3 29.97 34.67 3.62
N LEU A 4 29.09 34.27 4.54
CA LEU A 4 28.52 32.92 4.63
C LEU A 4 27.75 32.58 3.36
N ASN A 5 28.01 31.42 2.76
CA ASN A 5 27.07 30.75 1.86
C ASN A 5 26.83 29.34 2.42
N ASP A 6 25.69 29.21 3.08
CA ASP A 6 25.09 27.96 3.55
C ASP A 6 24.44 27.30 2.33
N GLU A 7 25.02 26.22 1.81
CA GLU A 7 24.48 25.48 0.67
C GLU A 7 23.41 24.52 1.19
N THR A 8 22.19 25.03 1.35
CA THR A 8 21.01 24.20 1.62
C THR A 8 20.69 23.36 0.40
N ALA A 9 20.95 22.06 0.48
CA ALA A 9 20.50 21.06 -0.48
C ALA A 9 18.97 21.11 -0.66
N PRO A 10 18.45 20.86 -1.87
CA PRO A 10 17.02 20.94 -2.11
C PRO A 10 16.31 19.83 -1.33
N THR A 11 15.40 20.21 -0.44
CA THR A 11 14.38 19.32 0.12
C THR A 11 13.43 18.90 -1.00
N SER A 12 13.87 17.92 -1.79
CA SER A 12 12.99 17.12 -2.63
C SER A 12 12.08 16.37 -1.67
N ALA A 13 10.86 16.85 -1.54
CA ALA A 13 9.79 16.11 -0.90
C ALA A 13 9.58 14.84 -1.73
N TYR A 14 10.20 13.73 -1.31
CA TYR A 14 9.87 12.40 -1.80
C TYR A 14 8.44 12.11 -1.37
N SER A 15 7.48 12.58 -2.19
CA SER A 15 6.07 12.29 -2.03
C SER A 15 5.93 10.79 -2.18
N SER A 16 5.49 10.11 -1.12
CA SER A 16 5.29 8.67 -1.14
C SER A 16 4.45 8.29 -2.37
N PRO A 17 4.88 7.31 -3.19
CA PRO A 17 4.09 6.82 -4.32
C PRO A 17 2.74 6.22 -3.85
N ALA A 18 2.58 5.97 -2.54
CA ALA A 18 1.31 5.63 -1.90
C ALA A 18 0.18 6.68 -2.08
N ARG A 19 0.46 7.86 -2.66
CA ARG A 19 -0.56 8.79 -3.16
C ARG A 19 -0.72 8.66 -4.68
N SER A 20 -1.22 7.52 -5.13
CA SER A 20 -1.72 7.38 -6.51
C SER A 20 -3.03 8.16 -6.64
N LEU A 21 -2.97 9.36 -7.24
CA LEU A 21 -4.12 9.98 -7.92
C LEU A 21 -4.30 9.26 -9.25
N GLY A 22 -4.91 8.09 -9.22
CA GLY A 22 -5.24 7.31 -10.40
C GLY A 22 -6.02 6.08 -9.95
N ASP A 23 -7.07 5.74 -10.69
CA ASP A 23 -7.96 4.60 -10.44
C ASP A 23 -7.16 3.29 -10.31
N THR A 24 -6.64 3.02 -9.11
CA THR A 24 -6.06 1.74 -8.77
C THR A 24 -7.23 0.77 -8.79
N GLY A 25 -7.30 -0.08 -9.81
CA GLY A 25 -8.33 -1.12 -10.03
C GLY A 25 -8.38 -2.21 -8.94
N ILE A 26 -8.27 -1.79 -7.68
CA ILE A 26 -8.56 -2.47 -6.43
C ILE A 26 -9.85 -1.84 -5.86
N THR A 27 -10.78 -1.43 -6.71
CA THR A 27 -12.15 -1.18 -6.24
C THR A 27 -12.68 -2.54 -5.78
N PRO A 28 -12.95 -2.75 -4.47
CA PRO A 28 -13.73 -3.92 -4.08
C PRO A 28 -15.01 -3.83 -4.89
N LEU A 29 -15.29 -4.86 -5.70
CA LEU A 29 -16.56 -4.95 -6.42
C LEU A 29 -17.64 -4.75 -5.36
N SER A 30 -18.28 -3.57 -5.38
CA SER A 30 -19.35 -3.27 -4.44
C SER A 30 -20.39 -4.38 -4.62
N PRO A 31 -20.94 -4.98 -3.55
CA PRO A 31 -21.95 -6.01 -3.68
C PRO A 31 -23.07 -5.45 -4.54
N SER A 32 -23.18 -5.95 -5.78
CA SER A 32 -24.18 -5.54 -6.75
C SER A 32 -25.53 -6.07 -6.28
N HIS A 33 -26.17 -5.33 -5.38
CA HIS A 33 -27.60 -5.49 -5.13
C HIS A 33 -28.33 -4.76 -6.26
N ILE A 34 -28.92 -5.54 -7.17
CA ILE A 34 -29.91 -5.06 -8.12
C ILE A 34 -31.09 -4.53 -7.30
N VAL A 35 -31.16 -3.21 -7.12
CA VAL A 35 -32.35 -2.55 -6.60
C VAL A 35 -33.05 -1.91 -7.80
N ASN A 36 -33.96 -2.68 -8.40
CA ASN A 36 -35.07 -2.07 -9.13
C ASN A 36 -36.00 -1.49 -8.05
N ASP A 37 -35.96 -0.18 -7.83
CA ASP A 37 -37.18 0.61 -7.78
C ASP A 37 -36.89 2.12 -7.73
N THR A 38 -37.62 2.79 -8.60
CA THR A 38 -37.83 4.24 -8.76
C THR A 38 -38.17 4.93 -7.44
N ASP A 39 -37.30 5.84 -6.96
CA ASP A 39 -37.64 7.25 -6.72
C ASP A 39 -36.47 8.05 -6.12
N SER A 40 -36.48 9.34 -6.41
CA SER A 40 -35.39 10.31 -6.26
C SER A 40 -35.00 10.69 -4.82
N ASN A 41 -33.67 10.89 -4.64
CA ASN A 41 -33.05 11.97 -3.84
C ASN A 41 -32.75 11.75 -2.34
N VAL A 42 -31.82 10.85 -2.02
CA VAL A 42 -30.73 11.09 -1.02
C VAL A 42 -29.56 10.19 -1.43
N SER A 43 -28.40 10.74 -1.77
CA SER A 43 -27.17 9.95 -1.84
C SER A 43 -26.74 9.65 -0.41
N GLU A 44 -27.44 8.73 0.26
CA GLU A 44 -26.99 8.22 1.54
C GLU A 44 -25.62 7.61 1.31
N GLN A 45 -24.62 8.17 2.00
CA GLN A 45 -23.26 7.72 1.90
C GLN A 45 -23.19 6.33 2.52
N GLN A 46 -23.29 5.31 1.67
CA GLN A 46 -23.40 3.92 2.08
C GLN A 46 -22.17 3.54 2.90
N SER A 47 -22.38 3.29 4.20
CA SER A 47 -21.32 2.83 5.10
C SER A 47 -21.15 1.32 4.97
N PHE A 48 -19.92 0.87 4.74
CA PHE A 48 -19.56 -0.54 4.74
C PHE A 48 -18.82 -0.90 6.03
N LEU A 49 -19.27 -1.96 6.69
CA LEU A 49 -18.57 -2.54 7.84
C LEU A 49 -17.90 -3.84 7.40
N VAL A 50 -16.60 -3.94 7.67
CA VAL A 50 -15.77 -5.09 7.28
C VAL A 50 -14.98 -5.61 8.47
N VAL A 51 -14.77 -6.92 8.50
CA VAL A 51 -13.79 -7.57 9.36
C VAL A 51 -12.58 -7.88 8.50
N VAL A 52 -11.38 -7.51 8.96
CA VAL A 52 -10.13 -7.74 8.24
C VAL A 52 -9.23 -8.64 9.05
N ALA A 53 -8.71 -9.70 8.41
CA ALA A 53 -7.64 -10.53 8.92
C ALA A 53 -6.34 -10.14 8.22
N VAL A 54 -5.31 -9.78 8.99
CA VAL A 54 -3.99 -9.40 8.48
C VAL A 54 -2.97 -10.45 8.89
N ASP A 55 -2.23 -10.98 7.92
CA ASP A 55 -1.16 -11.96 8.09
C ASP A 55 0.18 -11.30 7.75
N PHE A 56 0.96 -10.98 8.79
CA PHE A 56 2.34 -10.53 8.65
C PHE A 56 3.28 -11.73 8.81
N GLY A 57 3.52 -12.45 7.72
CA GLY A 57 4.50 -13.51 7.69
C GLY A 57 5.92 -12.96 7.57
N THR A 58 6.93 -13.78 7.89
CA THR A 58 8.33 -13.39 7.67
C THR A 58 8.60 -13.14 6.19
N THR A 59 8.27 -14.08 5.29
CA THR A 59 8.59 -13.91 3.86
C THR A 59 7.59 -13.02 3.13
N SER A 60 6.30 -13.18 3.45
CA SER A 60 5.24 -12.51 2.73
C SER A 60 4.10 -12.15 3.66
N SER A 61 3.46 -11.03 3.38
CA SER A 61 2.32 -10.49 4.11
C SER A 61 1.08 -10.45 3.22
N GLY A 62 -0.09 -10.59 3.83
CA GLY A 62 -1.35 -10.52 3.11
C GLY A 62 -2.50 -10.17 4.03
N TYR A 63 -3.67 -9.99 3.44
CA TYR A 63 -4.90 -9.81 4.20
C TYR A 63 -6.08 -10.45 3.48
N ALA A 64 -7.10 -10.74 4.27
CA ALA A 64 -8.43 -11.12 3.81
C ALA A 64 -9.47 -10.28 4.56
N TYR A 65 -10.63 -10.09 3.97
CA TYR A 65 -11.73 -9.40 4.63
C TYR A 65 -13.08 -10.01 4.27
N SER A 66 -14.07 -9.74 5.11
CA SER A 66 -15.48 -10.01 4.81
C SER A 66 -16.32 -8.82 5.22
N PHE A 67 -17.42 -8.59 4.49
CA PHE A 67 -18.44 -7.64 4.94
C PHE A 67 -19.22 -8.27 6.10
N THR A 68 -19.52 -7.50 7.14
CA THR A 68 -20.23 -8.06 8.30
C THR A 68 -21.64 -8.54 7.99
N LYS A 69 -22.23 -8.04 6.89
CA LYS A 69 -23.54 -8.48 6.38
C LYS A 69 -23.47 -9.79 5.59
N GLU A 70 -22.28 -10.16 5.13
CA GLU A 70 -22.01 -11.34 4.30
C GLU A 70 -20.78 -12.09 4.84
N PRO A 71 -20.82 -12.60 6.09
CA PRO A 71 -19.63 -13.13 6.77
C PRO A 71 -19.02 -14.37 6.10
N GLU A 72 -19.83 -15.12 5.34
CA GLU A 72 -19.37 -16.29 4.56
C GLU A 72 -18.62 -15.89 3.27
N CYS A 73 -18.73 -14.62 2.85
CA CYS A 73 -18.06 -14.09 1.67
C CYS A 73 -16.67 -13.56 2.03
N ILE A 74 -15.66 -14.44 1.96
CA ILE A 74 -14.26 -14.08 2.21
C ILE A 74 -13.58 -13.58 0.93
N HIS A 75 -13.10 -12.35 0.99
CA HIS A 75 -12.32 -11.71 -0.06
C HIS A 75 -10.84 -11.69 0.34
N VAL A 76 -10.02 -12.42 -0.40
CA VAL A 76 -8.55 -12.39 -0.23
C VAL A 76 -7.96 -11.43 -1.24
N MET A 77 -6.90 -10.70 -0.85
CA MET A 77 -6.16 -9.87 -1.79
C MET A 77 -5.63 -10.73 -2.94
N ARG A 78 -5.91 -10.37 -4.19
CA ARG A 78 -5.43 -11.10 -5.38
C ARG A 78 -4.53 -10.27 -6.29
N ARG A 79 -4.45 -8.96 -6.05
CA ARG A 79 -3.64 -8.02 -6.83
C ARG A 79 -2.93 -7.07 -5.89
N TRP A 80 -1.65 -6.85 -6.14
CA TRP A 80 -0.83 -5.87 -5.43
C TRP A 80 -0.26 -4.88 -6.44
N GLU A 81 -0.18 -3.62 -6.06
CA GLU A 81 0.58 -2.63 -6.82
C GLU A 81 2.05 -3.06 -6.90
N GLY A 82 2.64 -2.99 -8.09
CA GLY A 82 4.00 -3.50 -8.36
C GLY A 82 4.11 -5.03 -8.49
N GLY A 83 3.00 -5.77 -8.40
CA GLY A 83 2.99 -7.21 -8.70
C GLY A 83 2.98 -7.52 -10.20
N ASP A 84 3.48 -8.69 -10.59
CA ASP A 84 3.51 -9.13 -11.99
C ASP A 84 2.09 -9.22 -12.60
N PRO A 85 1.80 -8.51 -13.72
CA PRO A 85 0.51 -8.59 -14.38
C PRO A 85 0.19 -10.03 -14.82
N GLY A 86 -0.97 -10.54 -14.39
CA GLY A 86 -1.43 -11.90 -14.73
C GLY A 86 -1.01 -12.99 -13.74
N VAL A 87 -0.16 -12.69 -12.76
CA VAL A 87 0.17 -13.60 -11.66
C VAL A 87 -0.70 -13.25 -10.45
N SER A 88 -1.52 -14.20 -10.00
CA SER A 88 -2.34 -14.04 -8.80
C SER A 88 -1.52 -14.24 -7.53
N ASN A 89 -0.74 -13.22 -7.14
CA ASN A 89 -0.06 -13.24 -5.85
C ASN A 89 -1.01 -12.82 -4.74
N GLN A 90 -1.37 -13.77 -3.88
CA GLN A 90 -2.21 -13.50 -2.71
C GLN A 90 -1.48 -12.82 -1.55
N LYS A 91 -0.15 -12.66 -1.67
CA LYS A 91 0.70 -12.03 -0.68
C LYS A 91 1.70 -11.11 -1.38
N THR A 92 2.17 -10.10 -0.66
CA THR A 92 3.27 -9.21 -1.05
C THR A 92 4.51 -9.53 -0.21
N PRO A 93 5.74 -9.27 -0.67
CA PRO A 93 6.93 -9.42 0.16
C PRO A 93 6.79 -8.67 1.49
N THR A 94 7.22 -9.27 2.60
CA THR A 94 7.29 -8.55 3.87
C THR A 94 8.52 -7.66 3.87
N THR A 95 8.35 -6.50 3.26
CA THR A 95 9.42 -5.54 3.01
C THR A 95 8.94 -4.15 3.38
N ILE A 96 9.68 -3.45 4.22
CA ILE A 96 9.46 -2.04 4.55
C ILE A 96 10.65 -1.24 4.01
N LEU A 97 10.36 -0.13 3.35
CA LEU A 97 11.36 0.87 2.98
C LEU A 97 11.14 2.13 3.82
N LEU A 98 12.20 2.60 4.48
CA LEU A 98 12.22 3.89 5.17
C LEU A 98 13.17 4.85 4.48
N THR A 99 12.79 6.12 4.44
CA THR A 99 13.66 7.22 3.98
C THR A 99 14.91 7.35 4.88
N PRO A 100 15.95 8.09 4.45
CA PRO A 100 17.12 8.35 5.28
C PRO A 100 16.79 8.97 6.66
N GLU A 101 15.68 9.72 6.75
CA GLU A 101 15.15 10.32 7.98
C GLU A 101 14.32 9.34 8.83
N ARG A 102 14.34 8.05 8.47
CA ARG A 102 13.62 6.95 9.13
C ARG A 102 12.10 7.13 9.09
N LYS A 103 11.58 7.78 8.04
CA LYS A 103 10.14 7.90 7.80
C LYS A 103 9.67 6.76 6.91
N PHE A 104 8.45 6.28 7.14
CA PHE A 104 7.85 5.27 6.27
C PHE A 104 7.72 5.80 4.85
N HIS A 105 8.22 5.04 3.88
CA HIS A 105 8.08 5.36 2.47
C HIS A 105 7.06 4.43 1.81
N SER A 106 7.34 3.12 1.83
CA SER A 106 6.50 2.10 1.18
C SER A 106 6.64 0.72 1.83
N PHE A 107 5.70 -0.16 1.48
CA PHE A 107 5.67 -1.58 1.88
C PHE A 107 5.51 -2.48 0.66
N GLY A 108 5.91 -3.75 0.75
CA GLY A 108 5.62 -4.76 -0.26
C GLY A 108 6.43 -4.58 -1.55
N TYR A 109 5.81 -4.89 -2.69
CA TYR A 109 6.45 -4.75 -4.00
C TYR A 109 6.91 -3.33 -4.27
N ALA A 110 6.11 -2.31 -3.92
CA ALA A 110 6.51 -0.91 -4.06
C ALA A 110 7.77 -0.54 -3.26
N ALA A 111 8.04 -1.19 -2.12
CA ALA A 111 9.28 -1.02 -1.36
C ALA A 111 10.46 -1.70 -2.04
N ARG A 112 10.26 -2.92 -2.52
CA ARG A 112 11.27 -3.69 -3.28
C ARG A 112 11.67 -2.93 -4.54
N ASP A 113 10.71 -2.61 -5.38
CA ASP A 113 10.97 -2.07 -6.72
C ASP A 113 11.64 -0.70 -6.61
N PHE A 114 11.09 0.20 -5.79
CA PHE A 114 11.70 1.52 -5.57
C PHE A 114 13.15 1.41 -5.09
N TYR A 115 13.45 0.56 -4.10
CA TYR A 115 14.81 0.44 -3.58
C TYR A 115 15.81 -0.10 -4.61
N HIS A 116 15.38 -1.06 -5.45
CA HIS A 116 16.25 -1.64 -6.48
C HIS A 116 16.44 -0.72 -7.69
N ASP A 117 15.58 0.27 -7.87
CA ASP A 117 15.68 1.30 -8.91
C ASP A 117 16.57 2.50 -8.50
N LEU A 118 16.95 2.62 -7.22
CA LEU A 118 17.82 3.69 -6.73
C LEU A 118 19.26 3.54 -7.25
N ASP A 119 19.97 4.67 -7.36
CA ASP A 119 21.43 4.64 -7.52
C ASP A 119 22.06 3.91 -6.31
N PRO A 120 23.06 3.03 -6.50
CA PRO A 120 23.68 2.29 -5.41
C PRO A 120 24.30 3.16 -4.30
N ASN A 121 24.65 4.41 -4.56
CA ASN A 121 25.15 5.32 -3.53
C ASN A 121 24.02 5.97 -2.74
N GLU A 122 22.89 6.28 -3.39
CA GLU A 122 21.68 6.77 -2.71
C GLU A 122 21.08 5.66 -1.85
N ALA A 123 20.95 4.44 -2.38
CA ALA A 123 20.35 3.29 -1.68
C ALA A 123 20.97 3.03 -0.30
N LYS A 124 22.28 3.29 -0.11
CA LYS A 124 22.99 3.13 1.18
C LYS A 124 22.43 4.01 2.30
N GLN A 125 21.76 5.10 1.95
CA GLN A 125 21.16 6.03 2.92
C GLN A 125 19.77 5.58 3.36
N TRP A 126 19.12 4.69 2.61
CA TRP A 126 17.79 4.18 2.90
C TRP A 126 17.83 2.97 3.84
N LEU A 127 16.76 2.77 4.61
CA LEU A 127 16.59 1.54 5.38
C LEU A 127 15.67 0.57 4.65
N TYR A 128 16.26 -0.42 4.00
CA TYR A 128 15.56 -1.52 3.36
C TYR A 128 15.50 -2.73 4.29
N LEU A 129 14.32 -3.04 4.80
CA LEU A 129 14.09 -4.11 5.76
C LEU A 129 13.24 -5.20 5.11
N GLU A 130 13.80 -6.38 4.91
CA GLU A 130 13.06 -7.54 4.40
C GLU A 130 13.11 -8.71 5.39
N LYS A 131 12.09 -9.58 5.32
CA LYS A 131 12.07 -10.86 6.04
C LYS A 131 12.27 -10.73 7.55
N PHE A 132 11.79 -9.62 8.13
CA PHE A 132 11.91 -9.40 9.56
C PHE A 132 10.94 -10.29 10.34
N LYS A 133 11.40 -10.82 11.47
CA LYS A 133 10.54 -11.56 12.39
C LYS A 133 9.84 -10.56 13.31
N MET A 134 8.52 -10.57 13.31
CA MET A 134 7.76 -9.79 14.29
C MET A 134 7.86 -10.44 15.68
N LYS A 135 7.91 -9.61 16.72
CA LYS A 135 7.68 -10.06 18.09
C LYS A 135 6.19 -9.83 18.36
N LEU A 136 5.43 -10.93 18.33
CA LEU A 136 4.01 -10.96 18.65
C LEU A 136 3.81 -11.09 20.16
#